data_AF-A0A970Z2Q5-F1
#
_entry.id   AF-A0A970Z2Q5-F1
#
_cell.length_a   1.000
_cell.length_b   1.000
_cell.length_c   1.000
_cell.angle_alpha   90.00
_cell.angle_beta   90.00
_cell.angle_gamma   90.00
#
_symmetry.space_group_name_H-M   'P 1'
#
loop_
_entity.id
_entity.type
_entity.pdbx_description
1 polymer ?
#
loop_
_entity_poly.entity_id
_entity_poly.type
_entity_poly.pdbx_seq_one_letter_code
_entity_poly.pdbx_strand_id
1 'polypeptide(L)'
;MIPIKEAATTFLANRRIAVTGVSGKPQGHGSNVVYQRLRSRGYQVFAVNPNAETVEGDPSYPDLASVPDGVDAVVIGTRADRAEDTVRECVELGITQVWMHRGFGAGSVSAAAAELGRANGITVIDGGCPLMFGPTADAGHKVICSMLRIFGKIPRQV
;
A
#
# COMPACT_ATOMS: atom_id res chain seq x y z
N MET A 1 -7.71 5.94 -17.57
CA MET A 1 -6.61 6.47 -16.75
C MET A 1 -7.08 7.73 -16.05
N ILE A 2 -6.91 7.80 -14.72
CA ILE A 2 -7.32 8.94 -13.88
C ILE A 2 -6.08 9.59 -13.23
N PRO A 3 -6.13 10.88 -12.84
CA PRO A 3 -5.01 11.52 -12.13
C PRO A 3 -4.68 10.80 -10.83
N ILE A 4 -3.39 10.66 -10.49
CA ILE A 4 -2.99 9.99 -9.23
C ILE A 4 -3.62 10.63 -7.99
N LYS A 5 -3.85 11.95 -8.00
CA LYS A 5 -4.49 12.63 -6.87
C LYS A 5 -5.91 12.11 -6.64
N GLU A 6 -6.66 11.89 -7.72
CA GLU A 6 -8.01 11.34 -7.68
C GLU A 6 -7.99 9.89 -7.23
N ALA A 7 -7.13 9.06 -7.82
CA ALA A 7 -6.97 7.67 -7.40
C ALA A 7 -6.56 7.53 -5.93
N ALA A 8 -5.65 8.38 -5.46
CA ALA A 8 -5.23 8.42 -4.05
C ALA A 8 -6.39 8.85 -3.13
N THR A 9 -7.24 9.78 -3.57
CA THR A 9 -8.45 10.15 -2.84
C THR A 9 -9.43 8.98 -2.76
N THR A 10 -9.68 8.27 -3.86
CA THR A 10 -10.53 7.07 -3.87
C THR A 10 -9.96 5.97 -2.97
N PHE A 11 -8.64 5.72 -3.04
CA PHE A 11 -7.97 4.75 -2.17
C PHE A 11 -8.13 5.12 -0.69
N LEU A 12 -7.88 6.37 -0.32
CA LEU A 12 -7.93 6.84 1.07
C LEU A 12 -9.36 7.09 1.60
N ALA A 13 -10.39 6.96 0.76
CA ALA A 13 -11.78 6.92 1.21
C ALA A 13 -12.14 5.58 1.87
N ASN A 14 -11.37 4.53 1.63
CA ASN A 14 -11.54 3.21 2.24
C ASN A 14 -11.12 3.21 3.71
N ARG A 15 -11.77 2.38 4.54
CA ARG A 15 -11.58 2.42 5.99
C ARG A 15 -10.72 1.28 6.52
N ARG A 16 -10.86 0.10 5.94
CA ARG A 16 -10.15 -1.14 6.29
C ARG A 16 -9.02 -1.37 5.30
N ILE A 17 -7.78 -1.15 5.73
CA ILE A 17 -6.62 -1.18 4.86
C ILE A 17 -5.62 -2.23 5.36
N ALA A 18 -5.31 -3.22 4.54
CA ALA A 18 -4.17 -4.10 4.82
C ALA A 18 -2.87 -3.42 4.36
N VAL A 19 -1.80 -3.61 5.13
CA VAL A 19 -0.44 -3.23 4.73
C VAL A 19 0.40 -4.49 4.73
N THR A 20 0.95 -4.86 3.58
CA THR A 20 1.84 -6.02 3.46
C THR A 20 3.30 -5.61 3.68
N GLY A 21 4.12 -6.55 4.16
CA GLY A 21 5.54 -6.31 4.39
C GLY A 21 5.84 -5.49 5.63
N VAL A 22 4.87 -5.37 6.55
CA VAL A 22 5.07 -4.78 7.88
C VAL A 22 5.90 -5.77 8.71
N SER A 23 6.98 -5.30 9.33
CA SER A 23 7.94 -6.16 10.02
C SER A 23 7.83 -6.02 11.54
N GLY A 24 7.91 -7.14 12.28
CA GLY A 24 8.08 -7.11 13.74
C GLY A 24 9.45 -6.57 14.18
N LYS A 25 10.40 -6.44 13.24
CA LYS A 25 11.68 -5.75 13.41
C LYS A 25 11.72 -4.60 12.39
N PRO A 26 11.10 -3.44 12.69
CA PRO A 26 10.79 -2.42 11.69
C PRO A 26 12.03 -1.86 11.00
N GLN A 27 13.08 -1.52 11.77
CA GLN A 27 14.33 -0.91 11.30
C GLN A 27 14.13 0.25 10.30
N GLY A 28 13.04 1.01 10.43
CA GLY A 28 12.70 2.11 9.52
C GLY A 28 12.05 1.69 8.19
N HIS A 29 11.54 0.47 8.05
CA HIS A 29 10.81 0.04 6.86
C HIS A 29 9.60 0.95 6.56
N GLY A 30 9.46 1.33 5.29
CA GLY A 30 8.36 2.17 4.81
C GLY A 30 6.98 1.60 5.14
N SER A 31 6.82 0.28 5.11
CA SER A 31 5.55 -0.40 5.43
C SER A 31 5.12 -0.19 6.88
N ASN A 32 6.05 -0.24 7.84
CA ASN A 32 5.77 0.08 9.25
C ASN A 32 5.37 1.56 9.43
N VAL A 33 6.07 2.47 8.74
CA VAL A 33 5.74 3.91 8.78
C VAL A 33 4.34 4.16 8.20
N VAL A 34 3.99 3.51 7.09
CA VAL A 34 2.64 3.56 6.51
C VAL A 34 1.61 3.01 7.49
N TYR A 35 1.85 1.82 8.04
CA TYR A 35 0.96 1.16 9.00
C TYR A 35 0.66 2.05 10.21
N GLN A 36 1.70 2.53 10.90
CA GLN A 36 1.57 3.41 12.07
C GLN A 36 0.85 4.71 11.73
N ARG A 37 1.11 5.28 10.55
CA ARG A 37 0.49 6.56 10.17
C ARG A 37 -0.98 6.39 9.80
N LEU A 38 -1.34 5.35 9.05
CA LEU A 38 -2.76 5.05 8.78
C LEU A 38 -3.51 4.82 10.10
N ARG A 39 -2.92 4.05 11.03
CA ARG A 39 -3.51 3.81 12.35
C ARG A 39 -3.71 5.11 13.15
N SER A 40 -2.71 5.99 13.21
CA SER A 40 -2.83 7.28 13.93
C SER A 40 -3.78 8.27 13.26
N ARG A 41 -4.12 8.08 11.98
CA ARG A 41 -5.19 8.80 11.27
C ARG A 41 -6.56 8.13 11.40
N GLY A 42 -6.63 7.11 12.24
CA GLY A 42 -7.86 6.43 12.65
C GLY A 42 -8.29 5.27 11.76
N TYR A 43 -7.57 4.93 10.69
CA TYR A 43 -7.96 3.82 9.81
C TYR A 43 -7.94 2.49 10.58
N GLN A 44 -8.77 1.52 10.15
CA GLN A 44 -8.65 0.14 10.61
C GLN A 44 -7.56 -0.51 9.76
N VAL A 45 -6.38 -0.71 10.35
CA VAL A 45 -5.20 -1.17 9.61
C VAL A 45 -4.84 -2.58 10.04
N PHE A 46 -4.54 -3.43 9.07
CA PHE A 46 -4.20 -4.84 9.30
C PHE A 46 -2.78 -5.11 8.79
N ALA A 47 -1.92 -5.64 9.66
CA ALA A 47 -0.57 -6.03 9.29
C ALA A 47 -0.62 -7.39 8.60
N VAL A 48 0.02 -7.51 7.44
CA VAL A 48 0.13 -8.78 6.71
C VAL A 48 1.60 -9.15 6.56
N ASN A 49 2.00 -10.20 7.26
CA ASN A 49 3.34 -10.77 7.24
C ASN A 49 3.30 -12.25 7.67
N PRO A 50 3.59 -13.21 6.78
CA PRO A 50 3.59 -14.65 7.10
C PRO A 50 4.67 -15.07 8.09
N ASN A 51 5.64 -14.20 8.39
CA ASN A 51 6.74 -14.49 9.29
C ASN A 51 6.60 -13.82 10.66
N ALA A 52 5.46 -13.19 10.95
CA ALA A 52 5.23 -12.52 12.22
C ALA A 52 3.77 -12.69 12.67
N GLU A 53 3.58 -13.16 13.89
CA GLU A 53 2.25 -13.26 14.53
C GLU A 53 1.79 -11.91 15.09
N THR A 54 2.73 -11.04 15.46
CA THR A 54 2.45 -9.71 16.02
C THR A 54 3.39 -8.66 15.44
N VAL A 55 2.85 -7.48 15.17
CA VAL A 55 3.60 -6.32 14.65
C VAL A 55 3.02 -5.05 15.26
N GLU A 56 3.87 -4.15 15.76
CA GLU A 56 3.45 -2.88 16.41
C GLU A 56 2.44 -3.09 17.57
N GLY A 57 2.49 -4.25 18.23
CA GLY A 57 1.58 -4.63 19.32
C GLY A 57 0.21 -5.14 18.86
N ASP A 58 -0.06 -5.20 17.55
CA ASP A 58 -1.30 -5.70 16.97
C ASP A 58 -1.09 -7.10 16.34
N PRO A 59 -2.16 -7.90 16.15
CA PRO A 59 -2.10 -9.14 15.38
C PRO A 59 -1.60 -8.88 13.94
N SER A 60 -0.78 -9.79 13.44
CA SER A 60 -0.33 -9.84 12.06
C SER A 60 -0.81 -11.13 11.41
N TYR A 61 -1.32 -11.01 10.20
CA TYR A 61 -1.94 -12.10 9.46
C TYR A 61 -0.99 -12.63 8.40
N PRO A 62 -1.01 -13.92 8.08
CA PRO A 62 -0.08 -14.49 7.11
C PRO A 62 -0.37 -14.07 5.66
N ASP A 63 -1.64 -13.78 5.36
CA ASP A 63 -2.17 -13.44 4.05
C ASP A 63 -3.42 -12.54 4.21
N LEU A 64 -3.97 -12.03 3.10
CA LEU A 64 -5.16 -11.17 3.11
C LEU A 64 -6.43 -11.96 3.46
N ALA A 65 -6.52 -13.22 3.03
CA ALA A 65 -7.68 -14.08 3.29
C ALA A 65 -7.88 -14.37 4.78
N SER A 66 -6.79 -14.36 5.56
CA SER A 66 -6.81 -14.56 7.01
C SER A 66 -7.29 -13.33 7.80
N VAL A 67 -7.44 -12.17 7.16
CA VAL A 67 -7.91 -10.96 7.85
C VAL A 67 -9.42 -11.09 8.15
N PRO A 68 -9.84 -11.01 9.43
CA PRO A 68 -11.25 -11.13 9.81
C PRO A 68 -12.10 -10.06 9.12
N ASP A 69 -13.25 -10.44 8.56
CA ASP A 69 -14.16 -9.56 7.82
C ASP A 69 -13.56 -8.88 6.57
N GLY A 70 -12.38 -9.32 6.11
CA GLY A 70 -11.72 -8.80 4.91
C GLY A 70 -11.26 -7.34 5.01
N VAL A 71 -10.79 -6.80 3.88
CA VAL A 71 -10.30 -5.41 3.75
C VAL A 71 -10.82 -4.74 2.48
N ASP A 72 -10.89 -3.42 2.51
CA ASP A 72 -11.37 -2.60 1.39
C ASP A 72 -10.25 -2.28 0.39
N ALA A 73 -9.01 -2.14 0.89
CA ALA A 73 -7.86 -1.71 0.11
C ALA A 73 -6.54 -2.29 0.66
N VAL A 74 -5.53 -2.39 -0.20
CA VAL A 74 -4.22 -2.96 0.15
C VAL A 74 -3.08 -2.03 -0.21
N VAL A 75 -2.20 -1.75 0.76
CA VAL A 75 -0.88 -1.17 0.50
C VAL A 75 0.14 -2.31 0.44
N ILE A 76 0.75 -2.49 -0.71
CA ILE A 76 1.82 -3.45 -0.92
C ILE A 76 3.15 -2.79 -0.56
N GLY A 77 3.77 -3.29 0.51
CA GLY A 77 5.06 -2.84 1.02
C GLY A 77 6.15 -3.92 0.98
N THR A 78 5.93 -5.01 0.23
CA THR A 78 6.87 -6.12 0.03
C THR A 78 7.82 -5.87 -1.14
N ARG A 79 8.74 -6.80 -1.40
CA ARG A 79 9.59 -6.75 -2.61
C ARG A 79 8.73 -7.00 -3.86
N ALA A 80 9.18 -6.49 -5.02
CA ALA A 80 8.42 -6.53 -6.27
C ALA A 80 8.06 -7.95 -6.76
N ASP A 81 8.86 -8.96 -6.42
CA ASP A 81 8.60 -10.38 -6.68
C ASP A 81 7.40 -10.92 -5.88
N ARG A 82 7.12 -10.36 -4.70
CA ARG A 82 5.97 -10.70 -3.86
C ARG A 82 4.75 -9.84 -4.11
N ALA A 83 4.91 -8.72 -4.83
CA ALA A 83 3.79 -7.84 -5.14
C ALA A 83 2.76 -8.53 -6.07
N GLU A 84 3.22 -9.40 -6.98
CA GLU A 84 2.33 -10.15 -7.87
C GLU A 84 1.45 -11.14 -7.11
N ASP A 85 2.01 -11.90 -6.16
CA ASP A 85 1.27 -12.84 -5.30
C ASP A 85 0.16 -12.09 -4.55
N THR A 86 0.47 -10.93 -3.96
CA THR A 86 -0.53 -10.10 -3.27
C THR A 86 -1.61 -9.58 -4.22
N VAL A 87 -1.27 -9.20 -5.45
CA VAL A 87 -2.27 -8.77 -6.43
C VAL A 87 -3.18 -9.93 -6.85
N ARG A 88 -2.66 -11.15 -7.03
CA ARG A 88 -3.48 -12.34 -7.31
C ARG A 88 -4.49 -12.57 -6.19
N GLU A 89 -4.03 -12.48 -4.95
CA GLU A 89 -4.91 -12.61 -3.79
C GLU A 89 -5.97 -11.49 -3.75
N CYS A 90 -5.61 -10.25 -4.11
CA CYS A 90 -6.59 -9.16 -4.23
C CYS A 90 -7.67 -9.47 -5.28
N VAL A 91 -7.31 -10.08 -6.42
CA VAL A 91 -8.26 -10.50 -7.46
C VAL A 91 -9.20 -11.57 -6.92
N GLU A 92 -8.66 -12.60 -6.25
CA GLU A 92 -9.45 -13.71 -5.69
C GLU A 92 -10.43 -13.23 -4.61
N LEU A 93 -10.03 -12.25 -3.80
CA LEU A 93 -10.86 -11.68 -2.73
C LEU A 93 -11.76 -10.52 -3.19
N GLY A 94 -11.69 -10.11 -4.46
CA GLY A 94 -12.49 -9.01 -5.00
C GLY A 94 -12.09 -7.61 -4.51
N ILE A 95 -10.84 -7.44 -4.06
CA ILE A 95 -10.29 -6.15 -3.61
C ILE A 95 -9.91 -5.31 -4.84
N THR A 96 -10.54 -4.15 -4.98
CA THR A 96 -10.40 -3.31 -6.20
C THR A 96 -9.41 -2.15 -6.05
N GLN A 97 -8.83 -1.93 -4.86
CA GLN A 97 -7.95 -0.80 -4.58
C GLN A 97 -6.59 -1.25 -4.06
N VAL A 98 -5.53 -1.08 -4.87
CA VAL A 98 -4.16 -1.50 -4.53
C VAL A 98 -3.18 -0.34 -4.69
N TRP A 99 -2.28 -0.20 -3.72
CA TRP A 99 -1.17 0.76 -3.76
C TRP A 99 0.18 0.06 -3.58
N MET A 100 1.03 0.04 -4.61
CA MET A 100 2.40 -0.44 -4.51
C MET A 100 3.33 0.66 -4.01
N HIS A 101 3.83 0.52 -2.79
CA HIS A 101 4.65 1.52 -2.15
C HIS A 101 6.02 1.66 -2.85
N ARG A 102 6.44 2.90 -3.10
CA ARG A 102 7.80 3.24 -3.56
C ARG A 102 8.26 4.57 -2.96
N GLY A 103 9.28 4.49 -2.11
CA GLY A 103 10.04 5.64 -1.63
C GLY A 103 11.28 5.92 -2.49
N PHE A 104 12.42 6.11 -1.85
CA PHE A 104 13.70 6.38 -2.53
C PHE A 104 14.36 5.13 -3.15
N GLY A 105 14.00 3.92 -2.71
CA GLY A 105 14.51 2.66 -3.26
C GLY A 105 13.72 2.14 -4.48
N ALA A 106 13.90 0.85 -4.79
CA ALA A 106 13.13 0.14 -5.82
C ALA A 106 11.62 0.05 -5.46
N GLY A 107 11.32 -0.14 -4.17
CA GLY A 107 9.96 -0.29 -3.66
C GLY A 107 9.31 -1.62 -4.07
N SER A 108 7.99 -1.63 -4.03
CA SER A 108 7.13 -2.79 -4.30
C SER A 108 6.56 -2.82 -5.72
N VAL A 109 6.89 -1.81 -6.53
CA VAL A 109 6.31 -1.66 -7.86
C VAL A 109 6.86 -2.72 -8.81
N SER A 110 5.94 -3.52 -9.34
CA SER A 110 6.17 -4.51 -10.38
C SER A 110 5.22 -4.22 -11.55
N ALA A 111 5.78 -4.12 -12.76
CA ALA A 111 4.97 -3.87 -13.96
C ALA A 111 3.98 -5.02 -14.21
N ALA A 112 4.44 -6.26 -14.06
CA ALA A 112 3.60 -7.46 -14.21
C ALA A 112 2.46 -7.48 -13.20
N ALA A 113 2.73 -7.16 -11.93
CA ALA A 113 1.69 -7.08 -10.91
C ALA A 113 0.69 -5.95 -11.20
N ALA A 114 1.15 -4.79 -11.69
CA ALA A 114 0.27 -3.67 -12.00
C ALA A 114 -0.61 -3.97 -13.21
N GLU A 115 -0.07 -4.62 -14.25
CA GLU A 115 -0.82 -5.07 -15.41
C GLU A 115 -1.85 -6.13 -15.03
N LEU A 116 -1.47 -7.13 -14.23
CA LEU A 116 -2.38 -8.15 -13.71
C LEU A 116 -3.57 -7.54 -12.97
N GLY A 117 -3.32 -6.60 -12.06
CA GLY A 117 -4.38 -5.94 -11.30
C GLY A 117 -5.32 -5.16 -12.21
N ARG A 118 -4.78 -4.31 -13.09
CA ARG A 118 -5.58 -3.51 -14.02
C ARG A 118 -6.42 -4.39 -14.96
N ALA A 119 -5.87 -5.50 -15.44
CA ALA A 119 -6.59 -6.46 -16.29
C ALA A 119 -7.78 -7.13 -15.58
N ASN A 120 -7.78 -7.15 -14.25
CA ASN A 120 -8.85 -7.71 -13.40
C ASN A 120 -9.67 -6.62 -12.68
N GLY A 121 -9.66 -5.39 -13.19
CA GLY A 121 -10.51 -4.30 -12.68
C GLY A 121 -10.01 -3.65 -11.37
N ILE A 122 -8.78 -3.92 -10.96
CA ILE A 122 -8.16 -3.26 -9.80
C ILE A 122 -7.58 -1.92 -10.22
N THR A 123 -7.89 -0.85 -9.47
CA THR A 123 -7.16 0.41 -9.55
C THR A 123 -5.81 0.24 -8.85
N VAL A 124 -4.73 0.19 -9.63
CA VAL A 124 -3.37 0.03 -9.12
C VAL A 124 -2.62 1.36 -9.14
N ILE A 125 -2.25 1.86 -7.96
CA ILE A 125 -1.31 2.97 -7.78
C ILE A 125 0.09 2.41 -7.63
N ASP A 126 0.88 2.46 -8.70
CA ASP A 126 2.20 1.84 -8.83
C ASP A 126 3.36 2.83 -8.57
N GLY A 127 3.30 3.51 -7.42
CA GLY A 127 4.41 4.32 -6.92
C GLY A 127 4.04 5.30 -5.83
N GLY A 128 5.06 5.94 -5.26
CA GLY A 128 4.91 6.87 -4.15
C GLY A 128 4.47 6.21 -2.85
N CYS A 129 3.93 7.01 -1.95
CA CYS A 129 3.50 6.57 -0.63
C CYS A 129 2.10 7.14 -0.34
N PRO A 130 1.16 6.36 0.24
CA PRO A 130 -0.14 6.87 0.66
C PRO A 130 -0.03 8.11 1.54
N LEU A 131 1.04 8.21 2.35
CA LEU A 131 1.31 9.32 3.26
C LEU A 131 1.67 10.63 2.55
N MET A 132 1.67 10.68 1.22
CA MET A 132 1.91 11.89 0.45
C MET A 132 0.61 12.61 0.08
N PHE A 133 -0.55 12.03 0.39
CA PHE A 133 -1.83 12.47 -0.14
C PHE A 133 -2.89 12.67 0.95
N GLY A 134 -3.82 13.59 0.70
CA GLY A 134 -5.04 13.77 1.50
C GLY A 134 -4.82 13.79 3.02
N PRO A 135 -5.64 13.05 3.81
CA PRO A 135 -5.65 13.10 5.27
C PRO A 135 -4.42 12.44 5.92
N THR A 136 -3.68 11.63 5.18
CA THR A 136 -2.49 10.93 5.69
C THR A 136 -1.22 11.76 5.51
N ALA A 137 -1.27 12.83 4.72
CA ALA A 137 -0.14 13.69 4.43
C ALA A 137 0.40 14.47 5.64
N ASP A 138 1.72 14.53 5.73
CA ASP A 138 2.46 15.46 6.60
C ASP A 138 3.42 16.34 5.79
N ALA A 139 3.99 17.35 6.44
CA ALA A 139 4.88 18.31 5.78
C ALA A 139 6.10 17.63 5.13
N GLY A 140 6.69 16.64 5.80
CA GLY A 140 7.83 15.89 5.27
C GLY A 140 7.45 15.10 4.02
N HIS A 141 6.36 14.34 4.08
CA HIS A 141 5.90 13.56 2.94
C HIS A 141 5.43 14.42 1.76
N LYS A 142 4.90 15.64 2.00
CA LYS A 142 4.60 16.59 0.91
C LYS A 142 5.86 17.02 0.18
N VAL A 143 6.94 17.29 0.92
CA VAL A 143 8.25 17.66 0.36
C VAL A 143 8.86 16.49 -0.42
N ILE A 144 8.81 15.28 0.14
CA ILE A 144 9.24 14.05 -0.56
C ILE A 144 8.40 13.80 -1.81
N CYS A 145 7.08 14.01 -1.76
CA CYS A 145 6.19 13.85 -2.91
C CYS A 145 6.63 14.73 -4.10
N SER A 146 6.93 16.01 -3.82
CA SER A 146 7.44 16.93 -4.84
C SER A 146 8.75 16.42 -5.46
N MET A 147 9.70 15.93 -4.64
CA MET A 147 10.96 15.37 -5.14
C MET A 147 10.75 14.11 -5.97
N LEU A 148 9.99 13.13 -5.47
CA LEU A 148 9.79 11.86 -6.17
C LEU A 148 9.02 12.02 -7.49
N ARG A 149 8.16 13.03 -7.60
CA ARG A 149 7.53 13.41 -8.89
C ARG A 149 8.56 13.90 -9.91
N ILE A 150 9.54 14.70 -9.49
CA ILE A 150 10.63 15.17 -10.38
C ILE A 150 11.45 13.98 -10.88
N PHE A 151 11.72 13.00 -10.02
CA PHE A 151 12.44 11.78 -10.38
C PHE A 151 11.59 10.69 -11.04
N GLY A 152 10.31 10.96 -11.37
CA GLY A 152 9.44 10.00 -12.05
C GLY A 152 9.08 8.76 -11.22
N LYS A 153 9.25 8.79 -9.89
CA LYS A 153 8.93 7.66 -9.00
C LYS A 153 7.47 7.62 -8.55
N ILE A 154 6.69 8.64 -8.91
CA ILE A 154 5.26 8.76 -8.67
C ILE A 154 4.59 8.89 -10.04
N PRO A 155 3.65 8.00 -10.41
CA PRO A 155 2.97 8.09 -11.69
C PRO A 155 2.08 9.33 -11.74
N ARG A 156 1.90 9.91 -12.93
CA ARG A 156 1.01 11.07 -13.11
C ARG A 156 -0.46 10.65 -13.17
N GLN A 157 -0.71 9.49 -13.75
CA GLN A 157 -2.02 8.89 -13.95
C GLN A 157 -1.93 7.39 -13.69
N VAL A 158 -3.06 6.79 -13.36
CA VAL A 158 -3.24 5.35 -13.12
C VAL A 158 -4.40 4.79 -13.92
#